data_AF-A0A7C7SNN0-F1
#
_entry.id   AF-A0A7C7SNN0-F1
#
_cell.length_a   1.000
_cell.length_b   1.000
_cell.length_c   1.000
_cell.angle_alpha   90.00
_cell.angle_beta   90.00
_cell.angle_gamma   90.00
#
_symmetry.space_group_name_H-M   'P 1'
#
loop_
_entity.id
_entity.type
_entity.pdbx_description
1 polymer ?
#
loop_
_entity_poly.entity_id
_entity_poly.type
_entity_poly.pdbx_seq_one_letter_code
_entity_poly.pdbx_strand_id
1 'polypeptide(L)' 'MFPIFRQMEAFWQARGNDSALGITGEGIEALRELGAAGIAMEVGPAQAGLGNLRAACGSCHQAHREADGDGFKIKAGS' A
#
# COMPACT_ATOMS: atom_id res chain seq x y z
N MET A 1 9.53 -4.02 -10.84
CA MET A 1 8.77 -2.97 -10.12
C MET A 1 7.37 -3.50 -9.86
N PHE A 2 6.90 -3.49 -8.62
CA PHE A 2 5.77 -4.27 -8.11
C PHE A 2 4.46 -4.13 -8.93
N PRO A 3 4.11 -5.11 -9.79
CA PRO A 3 2.99 -4.99 -10.73
C PRO A 3 1.64 -4.79 -10.03
N ILE A 4 1.48 -5.38 -8.84
CA ILE A 4 0.26 -5.27 -8.06
C ILE A 4 -0.04 -3.85 -7.59
N PHE A 5 0.98 -3.04 -7.28
CA PHE A 5 0.77 -1.66 -6.85
C PHE A 5 0.34 -0.74 -8.00
N ARG A 6 0.89 -0.95 -9.20
CA ARG A 6 0.42 -0.23 -10.40
C ARG A 6 -1.03 -0.58 -10.74
N GLN A 7 -1.41 -1.84 -10.57
CA GLN A 7 -2.80 -2.26 -10.75
C GLN A 7 -3.72 -1.59 -9.72
N MET A 8 -3.27 -1.47 -8.45
CA MET A 8 -4.02 -0.75 -7.41
C MET A 8 -4.15 0.75 -7.71
N GLU A 9 -3.08 1.42 -8.16
CA GLU A 9 -3.14 2.84 -8.57
C GLU A 9 -4.19 3.05 -9.67
N ALA A 10 -4.11 2.25 -10.75
CA ALA A 10 -5.06 2.34 -11.86
C ALA A 10 -6.50 2.05 -11.42
N PHE A 11 -6.67 1.08 -10.51
CA PHE A 11 -7.96 0.69 -9.95
C PHE A 11 -8.62 1.83 -9.15
N TRP A 12 -7.85 2.54 -8.33
CA TRP A 12 -8.35 3.65 -7.51
C TRP A 12 -8.49 4.94 -8.31
N GLN A 13 -7.59 5.18 -9.26
CA GLN A 13 -7.70 6.29 -10.20
C GLN A 13 -8.99 6.20 -11.02
N ALA A 14 -9.34 5.01 -11.53
CA ALA A 14 -10.58 4.80 -12.27
C ALA A 14 -11.85 5.04 -11.43
N ARG A 15 -11.75 4.98 -10.10
CA ARG A 15 -12.84 5.29 -9.16
C ARG A 15 -12.86 6.75 -8.69
N GLY A 16 -11.84 7.53 -9.02
CA GLY A 16 -11.68 8.88 -8.48
C GLY A 16 -11.52 8.90 -6.96
N ASN A 17 -10.93 7.84 -6.37
CA ASN A 17 -10.69 7.78 -4.93
C ASN A 17 -9.26 8.27 -4.62
N ASP A 18 -9.13 9.58 -4.45
CA ASP A 18 -7.84 10.25 -4.23
C ASP A 18 -7.18 9.80 -2.91
N SER A 19 -7.97 9.48 -1.88
CA SER A 19 -7.46 8.94 -0.62
C SER A 19 -6.78 7.59 -0.83
N ALA A 20 -7.45 6.66 -1.49
CA ALA A 20 -6.91 5.33 -1.76
C ALA A 20 -5.70 5.40 -2.72
N LEU A 21 -5.74 6.31 -3.70
CA LEU A 21 -4.62 6.56 -4.61
C LEU A 21 -3.40 7.08 -3.85
N GLY A 22 -3.59 8.04 -2.94
CA GLY A 22 -2.52 8.59 -2.08
C GLY A 22 -1.85 7.50 -1.23
N ILE A 23 -2.64 6.70 -0.50
CA ILE A 23 -2.10 5.62 0.34
C ILE A 23 -1.39 4.55 -0.50
N THR A 24 -1.87 4.28 -1.73
CA THR A 24 -1.17 3.37 -2.65
C THR A 24 0.20 3.92 -3.05
N GLY A 25 0.30 5.22 -3.30
CA GLY A 25 1.57 5.93 -3.54
C GLY A 25 2.55 5.82 -2.38
N GLU A 26 2.07 6.02 -1.14
CA GLU A 26 2.87 5.84 0.08
C GLU A 26 3.41 4.41 0.20
N GLY A 27 2.60 3.40 -0.12
CA GLY A 27 3.04 2.00 -0.14
C GLY A 27 4.12 1.72 -1.20
N ILE A 28 4.03 2.35 -2.37
CA ILE A 28 5.07 2.25 -3.41
C ILE A 28 6.37 2.87 -2.93
N GLU A 29 6.33 4.03 -2.28
CA GLU A 29 7.52 4.70 -1.77
C GLU A 29 8.19 3.87 -0.67
N ALA A 30 7.42 3.38 0.30
CA ALA A 30 7.93 2.49 1.35
C ALA A 30 8.60 1.22 0.79
N LEU A 31 8.08 0.67 -0.31
CA LEU A 31 8.69 -0.46 -1.00
C LEU A 31 10.01 -0.10 -1.70
N ARG A 32 10.11 1.12 -2.25
CA ARG A 32 11.36 1.62 -2.84
C ARG A 32 12.42 1.82 -1.76
N GLU A 33 12.06 2.46 -0.65
CA GLU A 33 12.94 2.66 0.51
C GLU A 33 13.44 1.32 1.05
N LEU A 34 12.53 0.36 1.27
CA LEU A 34 12.87 -0.98 1.73
C LEU A 34 13.80 -1.71 0.76
N GLY A 35 13.54 -1.61 -0.55
CA GLY A 35 14.37 -2.21 -1.59
C GLY A 35 15.77 -1.59 -1.64
N ALA A 36 15.87 -0.27 -1.55
CA ALA A 36 17.14 0.45 -1.51
C ALA A 36 17.97 0.08 -0.27
N ALA A 37 17.35 0.07 0.90
CA ALA A 37 17.97 -0.34 2.15
C ALA A 37 18.43 -1.81 2.11
N GLY A 38 17.64 -2.69 1.49
CA GLY A 38 17.99 -4.10 1.29
C GLY A 38 19.24 -4.28 0.41
N ILE A 39 19.35 -3.51 -0.68
CA ILE A 39 20.53 -3.51 -1.55
C ILE A 39 21.77 -2.98 -0.80
N ALA A 40 21.60 -1.92 -0.01
CA ALA A 40 22.66 -1.32 0.79
C ALA A 40 23.03 -2.11 2.06
N MET A 41 22.29 -3.19 2.37
CA MET A 41 22.42 -3.99 3.60
C MET A 41 22.24 -3.15 4.88
N GLU A 42 21.43 -2.10 4.82
CA GLU A 42 21.19 -1.18 5.93
C GLU A 42 20.00 -1.62 6.77
N VAL A 43 20.28 -2.24 7.93
CA VAL A 43 19.24 -2.85 8.78
C VAL A 43 18.23 -1.84 9.32
N GLY A 44 18.69 -0.69 9.84
CA GLY A 44 17.80 0.33 10.41
C GLY A 44 16.82 0.90 9.37
N PRO A 45 17.32 1.43 8.24
CA PRO A 45 16.49 1.86 7.12
C PRO A 45 15.55 0.76 6.58
N ALA A 46 16.01 -0.49 6.50
CA ALA A 46 15.14 -1.60 6.08
C ALA A 46 14.00 -1.85 7.08
N GLN A 47 14.27 -1.77 8.39
CA GLN A 47 13.23 -1.88 9.41
C GLN A 47 12.23 -0.72 9.34
N ALA A 48 12.71 0.51 9.11
CA ALA A 48 11.86 1.68 8.94
C ALA A 48 10.95 1.56 7.70
N GLY A 49 11.51 1.23 6.54
CA GLY A 49 10.74 1.05 5.30
C GLY A 49 9.70 -0.08 5.42
N LEU A 50 10.03 -1.17 6.13
CA LEU A 50 9.07 -2.23 6.42
C LEU A 50 7.96 -1.77 7.37
N GLY A 51 8.27 -0.91 8.35
CA GLY A 51 7.28 -0.27 9.21
C GLY A 51 6.32 0.60 8.42
N ASN A 52 6.85 1.47 7.57
CA ASN A 52 6.08 2.35 6.68
C ASN A 52 5.15 1.54 5.76
N LEU A 53 5.67 0.45 5.17
CA LEU A 53 4.88 -0.42 4.31
C LEU A 53 3.71 -1.07 5.06
N ARG A 54 3.95 -1.57 6.27
CA ARG A 54 2.87 -2.15 7.11
C ARG A 54 1.82 -1.10 7.47
N ALA A 55 2.23 0.12 7.78
CA ALA A 55 1.32 1.21 8.06
C ALA A 55 0.43 1.52 6.84
N ALA A 56 1.01 1.63 5.64
CA ALA A 56 0.26 1.87 4.41
C ALA A 56 -0.75 0.74 4.12
N CYS A 57 -0.33 -0.53 4.26
CA CYS A 57 -1.22 -1.68 4.14
C CYS A 57 -2.38 -1.61 5.15
N GLY A 58 -2.08 -1.30 6.42
CA GLY A 58 -3.07 -1.20 7.49
C GLY A 58 -4.08 -0.09 7.24
N SER A 59 -3.62 1.12 6.94
CA SER A 59 -4.46 2.30 6.68
C SER A 59 -5.37 2.09 5.47
N CYS A 60 -4.84 1.56 4.36
CA CYS A 60 -5.63 1.29 3.16
C CYS A 60 -6.72 0.25 3.43
N HIS A 61 -6.38 -0.87 4.07
CA HIS A 61 -7.36 -1.90 4.41
C HIS A 61 -8.40 -1.38 5.40
N GLN A 62 -7.99 -0.63 6.43
CA GLN A 62 -8.93 -0.06 7.40
C GLN A 62 -9.88 0.93 6.75
N ALA A 63 -9.42 1.75 5.81
CA ALA A 63 -10.23 2.74 5.13
C ALA A 63 -11.19 2.11 4.11
N HIS A 64 -10.67 1.24 3.24
CA HIS A 64 -11.36 0.84 2.00
C HIS A 64 -11.76 -0.63 1.94
N ARG A 65 -11.38 -1.45 2.93
CA ARG A 65 -11.69 -2.88 2.95
C ARG A 65 -12.61 -3.25 4.12
N GLU A 66 -13.56 -4.13 3.87
CA GLU A 66 -14.41 -4.74 4.89
C GLU A 66 -14.45 -6.25 4.73
N ALA A 67 -14.83 -6.96 5.79
CA ALA A 67 -15.00 -8.40 5.77
C ALA A 67 -16.19 -8.79 4.89
N ASP A 68 -16.06 -9.91 4.18
CA ASP A 68 -17.12 -10.49 3.34
C ASP A 68 -17.11 -12.01 3.49
N GLY A 69 -17.74 -12.51 4.56
CA GLY A 69 -17.65 -13.91 4.96
C GLY A 69 -16.22 -14.30 5.33
N ASP A 70 -15.67 -15.31 4.65
CA ASP A 70 -14.29 -15.77 4.82
C ASP A 70 -13.26 -14.88 4.06
N GLY A 71 -13.73 -13.84 3.37
CA GLY A 71 -12.92 -12.98 2.53
C GLY A 71 -13.03 -11.50 2.88
N PHE A 72 -12.64 -10.66 1.91
CA PHE A 72 -12.70 -9.22 2.01
C PHE A 72 -13.25 -8.62 0.72
N LYS A 73 -13.99 -7.52 0.86
CA LYS A 73 -14.43 -6.69 -0.26
C LYS A 73 -14.10 -5.23 -0.03
N ILE A 74 -14.32 -4.43 -1.06
CA ILE A 74 -14.18 -2.98 -0.97
C ILE A 74 -15.46 -2.40 -0.38
N LYS A 75 -15.28 -1.49 0.58
CA LYS A 75 -16.40 -0.82 1.24
C LYS A 75 -17.26 -0.06 0.26
N ALA A 76 -18.57 -0.03 0.53
CA ALA A 76 -19.47 0.86 -0.18
C ALA A 76 -19.01 2.33 -0.04
N GLY A 77 -18.99 3.07 -1.15
CA GLY A 77 -18.55 4.46 -1.19
C GLY A 77 -17.03 4.66 -1.22
N SER A 78 -16.25 3.56 -1.27
CA SER A 78 -14.84 3.61 -1.71
C SER A 78 -14.70 3.51 -3.22
#